data_AF-A0A133XTW5-F1
#
_entry.id   AF-A0A133XTW5-F1
#
_cell.length_a   1.000
_cell.length_b   1.000
_cell.length_c   1.000
_cell.angle_alpha   90.00
_cell.angle_beta   90.00
_cell.angle_gamma   90.00
#
_symmetry.space_group_name_H-M   'P 1'
#
loop_
_entity.id
_entity.type
_entity.pdbx_description
1 polymer ?
#
loop_
_entity_poly.entity_id
_entity_poly.type
_entity_poly.pdbx_seq_one_letter_code
_entity_poly.pdbx_strand_id
1 'polypeptide(L)'
;MYHIPNYIDVFFSPVRDSELAQIAIVAVLLLIFFDWLLGSAAAIAQHKYSSSVARQGMAHKASEICFVLLGIVIDGALKGGLHLGIDSPVLLGCCSYIIVMEIASCLETIGKINPNLAHSPLFQALDSMQKHQDEKGDK
;
A
#
# COMPACT_ATOMS: atom_id res chain seq x y z
N MET A 1 -2.64 -0.19 34.84
CA MET A 1 -1.79 0.35 33.76
C MET A 1 -1.02 -0.83 33.19
N TYR A 2 -1.43 -1.37 32.04
CA TYR A 2 -0.79 -2.55 31.45
C TYR A 2 0.60 -2.16 30.96
N HIS A 3 1.65 -2.64 31.63
CA HIS A 3 3.01 -2.56 31.12
C HIS A 3 3.17 -3.65 30.05
N ILE A 4 3.26 -3.25 28.78
CA ILE A 4 3.62 -4.16 27.70
C ILE A 4 5.06 -4.65 27.99
N PRO A 5 5.36 -5.96 27.88
CA PRO A 5 6.72 -6.46 28.08
C PRO A 5 7.71 -5.75 27.15
N ASN A 6 8.87 -5.34 27.69
CA ASN A 6 9.89 -4.55 26.98
C ASN A 6 10.24 -5.09 25.58
N TYR A 7 10.20 -6.41 25.38
CA TYR A 7 10.55 -7.04 24.11
C TYR A 7 9.56 -6.76 22.97
N ILE A 8 8.25 -6.68 23.28
CA ILE A 8 7.23 -6.36 22.28
C ILE A 8 7.21 -4.86 22.00
N ASP A 9 7.48 -4.06 23.03
CA ASP A 9 7.49 -2.61 22.93
C ASP A 9 8.54 -2.09 21.93
N VAL A 10 9.69 -2.76 21.86
CA VAL A 10 10.75 -2.45 20.87
C VAL A 10 10.21 -2.50 19.43
N PHE A 11 9.34 -3.47 19.10
CA PHE A 11 8.79 -3.60 17.75
C PHE A 11 7.74 -2.54 17.42
N PHE A 12 7.00 -2.03 18.41
CA PHE A 12 6.04 -0.96 18.20
C PHE A 12 6.63 0.44 18.36
N SER A 13 7.83 0.56 18.96
CA SER A 13 8.51 1.84 19.14
C SER A 13 8.75 2.62 17.83
N PRO A 14 9.06 2.02 16.65
CA PRO A 14 9.19 2.78 15.41
C PRO A 14 7.88 3.44 15.00
N VAL A 15 6.73 2.83 15.33
CA VAL A 15 5.40 3.38 15.04
C VAL A 15 4.99 4.39 16.12
N ARG A 16 5.16 4.04 17.39
CA ARG A 16 4.73 4.88 18.52
C ARG A 16 5.50 6.20 18.58
N ASP A 17 6.80 6.15 18.34
CA ASP A 17 7.69 7.29 18.59
C ASP A 17 7.84 8.19 17.34
N SER A 18 7.35 7.74 16.18
CA SER A 18 7.42 8.47 14.91
C SER A 18 6.04 8.90 14.43
N GLU A 19 5.77 10.21 14.50
CA GLU A 19 4.56 10.81 13.94
C GLU A 19 4.45 10.55 12.43
N LEU A 20 5.58 10.60 11.72
CA LEU A 20 5.63 10.34 10.28
C LEU A 20 5.22 8.90 9.95
N ALA A 21 5.63 7.92 10.76
CA ALA A 21 5.24 6.52 10.57
C ALA A 21 3.73 6.32 10.82
N GLN A 22 3.17 7.00 11.81
CA GLN A 22 1.73 6.95 12.10
C GLN A 22 0.91 7.51 10.94
N ILE A 23 1.28 8.69 10.45
CA ILE A 23 0.62 9.33 9.30
C ILE A 23 0.73 8.42 8.07
N ALA A 24 1.91 7.85 7.81
CA ALA A 24 2.13 6.97 6.68
C ALA A 24 1.27 5.70 6.74
N ILE A 25 1.18 5.04 7.90
CA ILE A 25 0.32 3.87 8.10
C ILE A 25 -1.16 4.23 7.90
N VAL A 26 -1.62 5.34 8.47
CA VAL A 26 -3.01 5.80 8.29
C VAL A 26 -3.31 6.08 6.83
N ALA A 27 -2.39 6.75 6.12
CA ALA A 27 -2.52 7.01 4.68
C ALA A 27 -2.62 5.70 3.88
N VAL A 28 -1.77 4.70 4.16
CA VAL A 28 -1.84 3.38 3.52
C VAL A 28 -3.22 2.73 3.76
N LEU A 29 -3.68 2.69 5.00
CA LEU A 29 -4.97 2.06 5.34
C LEU A 29 -6.14 2.74 4.64
N LEU A 30 -6.14 4.08 4.57
CA LEU A 30 -7.16 4.85 3.87
C LEU A 30 -7.12 4.59 2.37
N LEU A 31 -5.94 4.55 1.76
CA LEU A 31 -5.77 4.31 0.33
C LEU A 31 -6.20 2.89 -0.06
N ILE A 32 -5.77 1.87 0.67
CA ILE A 32 -6.23 0.47 0.46
C ILE A 32 -7.76 0.38 0.57
N PHE A 33 -8.33 1.05 1.57
CA PHE A 33 -9.78 1.07 1.75
C PHE A 33 -10.49 1.76 0.58
N PHE A 34 -10.01 2.91 0.14
CA PHE A 34 -10.57 3.63 -1.01
C PHE A 34 -10.43 2.84 -2.30
N ASP A 35 -9.29 2.20 -2.53
CA ASP A 35 -9.08 1.38 -3.73
C ASP A 35 -10.03 0.19 -3.77
N TRP A 36 -10.15 -0.53 -2.66
CA TRP A 36 -11.11 -1.62 -2.54
C TRP A 36 -12.56 -1.16 -2.74
N LEU A 37 -12.95 -0.03 -2.15
CA LEU A 37 -14.28 0.54 -2.33
C LEU A 37 -14.53 0.94 -3.78
N LEU A 38 -13.59 1.66 -4.39
CA LEU A 38 -13.72 2.17 -5.74
C LEU A 38 -13.75 1.03 -6.76
N GLY A 39 -12.85 0.05 -6.64
CA GLY A 39 -12.84 -1.14 -7.49
C GLY A 39 -14.11 -1.96 -7.37
N SER A 40 -14.62 -2.13 -6.14
CA SER A 40 -15.89 -2.82 -5.89
C SER A 40 -17.08 -2.06 -6.49
N ALA A 41 -17.16 -0.75 -6.28
CA ALA A 41 -18.21 0.11 -6.84
C ALA A 41 -18.20 0.09 -8.37
N ALA A 42 -17.01 0.14 -8.99
CA ALA A 42 -16.85 0.04 -10.44
C ALA A 42 -17.40 -1.28 -10.99
N ALA A 43 -17.04 -2.40 -10.36
CA ALA A 43 -17.46 -3.73 -10.79
C ALA A 43 -18.99 -3.93 -10.64
N ILE A 44 -19.58 -3.37 -9.58
CA ILE A 44 -21.03 -3.37 -9.36
C ILE A 44 -21.73 -2.53 -10.43
N ALA A 45 -21.27 -1.30 -10.67
CA ALA A 45 -21.87 -0.39 -11.66
C ALA A 45 -21.84 -0.95 -13.09
N GLN A 46 -20.82 -1.76 -13.41
CA GLN A 46 -20.69 -2.42 -14.71
C GLN A 46 -21.37 -3.80 -14.78
N HIS A 47 -22.08 -4.23 -13.73
CA HIS A 47 -22.68 -5.58 -13.61
C HIS A 47 -21.67 -6.73 -13.81
N LYS A 48 -20.39 -6.50 -13.48
CA LYS A 48 -19.29 -7.47 -13.59
C LYS A 48 -18.78 -7.96 -12.24
N TYR A 49 -19.51 -7.70 -11.16
CA TYR A 49 -19.10 -8.12 -9.83
C TYR A 49 -19.09 -9.65 -9.71
N SER A 50 -17.92 -10.21 -9.40
CA SER A 50 -17.73 -11.62 -9.15
C SER A 50 -17.03 -11.82 -7.83
N SER A 51 -17.62 -12.63 -6.94
CA SER A 51 -17.04 -12.92 -5.63
C SER A 51 -15.65 -13.56 -5.72
N SER A 52 -15.36 -14.30 -6.79
CA SER A 52 -14.02 -14.87 -6.99
C SER A 52 -12.98 -13.78 -7.25
N VAL A 53 -13.32 -12.81 -8.10
CA VAL A 53 -12.45 -11.67 -8.42
C VAL A 53 -12.30 -10.76 -7.21
N ALA A 54 -13.39 -10.49 -6.49
CA ALA A 54 -13.36 -9.70 -5.26
C ALA A 54 -12.46 -10.33 -4.17
N ARG A 55 -12.51 -11.66 -4.00
CA ARG A 55 -11.59 -12.36 -3.07
C ARG A 55 -10.13 -12.27 -3.49
N GLN A 56 -9.83 -12.37 -4.78
CA GLN A 56 -8.47 -12.18 -5.29
C GLN A 56 -7.97 -10.76 -5.02
N GLY A 57 -8.81 -9.75 -5.27
CA GLY A 57 -8.51 -8.35 -4.95
C GLY A 57 -8.24 -8.16 -3.46
N MET A 58 -9.11 -8.68 -2.58
CA MET A 58 -8.88 -8.61 -1.12
C MET A 58 -7.62 -9.34 -0.67
N ALA A 59 -7.29 -10.49 -1.25
CA ALA A 59 -6.05 -11.21 -0.93
C ALA A 59 -4.80 -10.40 -1.30
N HIS A 60 -4.85 -9.67 -2.42
CA HIS A 60 -3.78 -8.74 -2.81
C HIS A 60 -3.65 -7.61 -1.78
N LYS A 61 -4.76 -6.95 -1.41
CA LYS A 61 -4.77 -5.90 -0.38
C LYS A 61 -4.29 -6.38 0.98
N ALA A 62 -4.62 -7.62 1.37
CA ALA A 62 -4.12 -8.21 2.61
C ALA A 62 -2.60 -8.41 2.57
N SER A 63 -2.02 -8.74 1.40
CA SER A 63 -0.58 -8.89 1.25
C SER A 63 0.18 -7.56 1.38
N GLU A 64 -0.42 -6.44 0.97
CA GLU A 64 0.14 -5.10 1.17
C GLU A 64 0.19 -4.73 2.65
N ILE A 65 -0.86 -5.08 3.42
CA ILE A 65 -0.86 -4.92 4.88
C ILE A 65 0.27 -5.76 5.50
N CYS A 66 0.42 -7.02 5.08
CA CYS A 66 1.53 -7.87 5.53
C CYS A 66 2.90 -7.27 5.19
N PHE A 67 3.04 -6.61 4.04
CA PHE A 67 4.27 -5.93 3.65
C PHE A 67 4.61 -4.75 4.59
N VAL A 68 3.62 -3.95 4.99
CA VAL A 68 3.81 -2.89 6.00
C VAL A 68 4.17 -3.49 7.36
N LEU A 69 3.49 -4.57 7.79
CA LEU A 69 3.81 -5.26 9.04
C LEU A 69 5.24 -5.81 9.05
N LEU A 70 5.74 -6.30 7.91
CA LEU A 70 7.13 -6.72 7.77
C LEU A 70 8.10 -5.55 7.99
N GLY A 71 7.77 -4.35 7.48
CA GLY A 71 8.53 -3.13 7.77
C GLY A 71 8.62 -2.79 9.26
N ILE A 72 7.51 -2.95 10.01
CA ILE A 72 7.50 -2.79 11.47
C ILE A 72 8.44 -3.79 12.15
N VAL A 73 8.40 -5.06 11.73
CA VAL A 73 9.26 -6.11 12.28
C VAL A 73 10.74 -5.81 12.03
N ILE A 74 11.08 -5.36 10.82
CA ILE A 74 12.46 -5.03 10.45
C ILE A 74 12.96 -3.84 11.26
N ASP A 75 12.22 -2.73 11.31
CA ASP A 75 12.64 -1.54 12.07
C ASP A 75 12.72 -1.84 13.58
N GLY A 76 11.82 -2.69 14.10
CA GLY A 76 11.89 -3.19 15.46
C GLY A 76 13.14 -4.02 15.73
N ALA A 77 13.50 -4.93 14.82
CA ALA A 77 14.71 -5.75 14.95
C ALA A 77 15.99 -4.89 14.89
N LEU A 78 16.04 -3.91 13.98
CA LEU A 78 17.13 -2.94 13.88
C LEU A 78 17.30 -2.14 15.19
N LYS A 79 16.19 -1.60 15.73
CA LYS A 79 16.20 -0.92 17.04
C LYS A 79 16.59 -1.85 18.20
N GLY A 80 16.25 -3.14 18.09
CA GLY A 80 16.63 -4.18 19.06
C GLY A 80 18.10 -4.57 19.03
N GLY A 81 18.91 -4.01 18.13
CA GLY A 81 20.36 -4.23 18.03
C GLY A 81 20.79 -5.18 16.90
N LEU A 82 19.88 -5.55 15.99
CA LEU A 82 20.24 -6.30 14.79
C LEU A 82 20.89 -5.35 13.77
N HIS A 83 22.14 -5.59 13.39
CA HIS A 83 22.82 -4.77 12.38
C HIS A 83 22.71 -5.43 11.00
N LEU A 84 21.81 -4.92 10.16
CA LEU A 84 21.64 -5.38 8.76
C LEU A 84 22.40 -4.53 7.73
N GLY A 85 23.17 -3.53 8.18
CA GLY A 85 23.82 -2.56 7.29
C GLY A 85 22.85 -1.60 6.59
N ILE A 86 21.63 -1.46 7.14
CA ILE A 86 20.59 -0.55 6.67
C ILE A 86 20.31 0.45 7.78
N ASP A 87 20.53 1.73 7.49
CA ASP A 87 20.32 2.82 8.46
C ASP A 87 19.02 3.61 8.20
N SER A 88 18.32 3.31 7.09
CA SER A 88 17.08 3.98 6.71
C SER A 88 15.85 3.31 7.33
N PRO A 89 14.80 4.07 7.71
CA PRO A 89 13.55 3.50 8.23
C PRO A 89 12.84 2.66 7.16
N VAL A 90 12.82 1.35 7.33
CA VAL A 90 12.28 0.40 6.36
C VAL A 90 10.76 0.50 6.30
N LEU A 91 10.11 0.74 7.45
CA LEU A 91 8.66 0.95 7.51
C LEU A 91 8.21 2.11 6.61
N LEU A 92 8.90 3.25 6.65
CA LEU A 92 8.57 4.41 5.82
C LEU A 92 8.76 4.10 4.34
N GLY A 93 9.79 3.33 3.99
CA GLY A 93 9.99 2.84 2.62
C GLY A 93 8.82 1.97 2.15
N CYS A 94 8.41 0.99 2.97
CA CYS A 94 7.27 0.13 2.69
C CYS A 94 5.98 0.93 2.50
N CYS A 95 5.67 1.86 3.42
CA CYS A 95 4.48 2.70 3.32
C CYS A 95 4.50 3.59 2.06
N SER A 96 5.63 4.23 1.76
CA SER A 96 5.77 5.09 0.58
C SER A 96 5.52 4.33 -0.71
N TYR A 97 6.04 3.10 -0.80
CA TYR A 97 5.81 2.22 -1.94
C TYR A 97 4.32 1.88 -2.10
N ILE A 98 3.66 1.44 -1.02
CA ILE A 98 2.23 1.11 -1.07
C ILE A 98 1.37 2.34 -1.39
N ILE A 99 1.68 3.51 -0.82
CA ILE A 99 0.95 4.76 -1.12
C ILE A 99 0.96 5.06 -2.62
N VAL A 100 2.13 4.99 -3.26
CA VAL A 100 2.24 5.24 -4.70
C VAL A 100 1.46 4.19 -5.50
N MET A 101 1.56 2.92 -5.11
CA MET A 101 0.87 1.82 -5.78
C MET A 101 -0.67 1.94 -5.67
N GLU A 102 -1.20 2.23 -4.49
CA GLU A 102 -2.63 2.44 -4.29
C GLU A 102 -3.17 3.67 -5.03
N ILE A 103 -2.40 4.77 -5.06
CA ILE A 103 -2.76 5.95 -5.86
C ILE A 103 -2.89 5.57 -7.34
N ALA A 104 -1.93 4.81 -7.88
CA ALA A 104 -1.99 4.35 -9.26
C ALA A 104 -3.22 3.45 -9.51
N SER A 105 -3.52 2.53 -8.59
CA SER A 105 -4.69 1.63 -8.69
C SER A 105 -6.03 2.37 -8.62
N CYS A 106 -6.14 3.36 -7.73
CA CYS A 106 -7.30 4.23 -7.64
C CYS A 106 -7.50 5.03 -8.93
N LEU A 107 -6.42 5.61 -9.46
CA LEU A 107 -6.47 6.37 -10.71
C LEU A 107 -6.92 5.47 -11.86
N GLU A 108 -6.35 4.27 -12.03
CA GLU A 108 -6.79 3.31 -13.04
C GLU A 108 -8.31 3.06 -12.98
N THR A 109 -8.85 2.86 -11.78
CA THR A 109 -10.28 2.64 -11.62
C THR A 109 -11.11 3.89 -11.93
N ILE A 110 -10.66 5.09 -11.53
CA ILE A 110 -11.30 6.36 -11.89
C ILE A 110 -11.34 6.55 -13.41
N GLY A 111 -10.25 6.29 -14.11
CA GLY A 111 -10.16 6.42 -15.56
C GLY A 111 -11.12 5.47 -16.30
N LYS A 112 -11.26 4.23 -15.80
CA LYS A 112 -12.22 3.26 -16.33
C LYS A 112 -13.68 3.69 -16.16
N ILE A 113 -14.02 4.35 -15.05
CA ILE A 113 -15.40 4.83 -14.79
C ILE A 113 -15.67 6.17 -15.49
N ASN A 114 -14.66 7.05 -15.59
CA ASN A 114 -14.79 8.39 -16.15
C ASN A 114 -13.78 8.62 -17.29
N PRO A 115 -14.16 8.28 -18.54
CA PRO A 115 -13.29 8.41 -19.71
C PRO A 115 -12.79 9.84 -19.96
N ASN A 116 -13.55 10.86 -19.54
CA ASN A 116 -13.14 12.26 -19.69
C ASN A 116 -11.88 12.57 -18.88
N LEU A 117 -11.72 11.94 -17.71
CA LEU A 117 -10.50 12.06 -16.89
C LEU A 117 -9.36 11.20 -17.44
N ALA A 118 -9.67 10.05 -18.03
CA ALA A 118 -8.67 9.18 -18.65
C ALA A 118 -7.90 9.86 -19.79
N HIS A 119 -8.52 10.81 -20.50
CA HIS A 119 -7.86 11.58 -21.55
C HIS A 119 -7.02 12.76 -21.03
N SER A 120 -6.98 13.01 -19.71
CA SER A 120 -6.18 14.09 -19.14
C SER A 120 -4.67 13.79 -19.23
N PRO A 121 -3.80 14.83 -19.33
CA PRO A 121 -2.35 14.65 -19.40
C PRO A 121 -1.76 13.86 -18.23
N LEU A 122 -2.36 13.97 -17.04
CA LEU A 122 -1.95 13.23 -15.86
C LEU A 122 -2.14 11.72 -16.05
N PHE A 123 -3.31 11.31 -16.55
CA PHE A 123 -3.62 9.90 -16.79
C PHE A 123 -2.75 9.29 -17.88
N GLN A 124 -2.48 10.04 -18.96
CA GLN A 124 -1.60 9.57 -20.03
C GLN A 124 -0.14 9.35 -19.55
N ALA A 125 0.35 10.22 -18.66
CA ALA A 125 1.68 10.04 -18.07
C ALA A 125 1.75 8.77 -17.21
N LEU A 126 0.71 8.49 -16.42
CA LEU A 126 0.63 7.29 -15.58
C LEU A 126 0.53 6.00 -16.40
N ASP A 127 -0.34 5.97 -17.41
CA ASP A 127 -0.52 4.83 -18.32
C ASP A 127 0.79 4.47 -19.07
N SER A 128 1.60 5.49 -19.36
CA SER A 128 2.92 5.30 -19.98
C SER A 128 3.95 4.68 -19.04
N MET A 129 3.87 4.93 -17.73
CA MET A 129 4.77 4.31 -16.74
C MET A 129 4.42 2.84 -16.49
N GLN A 130 3.13 2.48 -16.49
CA GLN A 130 2.68 1.10 -16.30
C GLN A 130 3.13 0.19 -17.44
N LYS A 131 2.96 0.61 -18.71
CA LYS A 131 3.42 -0.18 -19.88
C LYS A 131 4.92 -0.51 -19.82
N HIS A 132 5.71 0.37 -19.22
CA HIS A 132 7.15 0.15 -19.07
C HIS A 132 7.52 -0.82 -17.93
N GLN A 133 6.65 -1.03 -16.94
CA GLN A 133 6.82 -2.10 -15.94
C GLN A 133 6.46 -3.46 -16.52
N ASP A 134 5.38 -3.55 -17.31
CA ASP A 134 4.94 -4.81 -17.93
C ASP A 134 5.98 -5.35 -18.93
N GLU A 135 6.64 -4.48 -19.71
CA GLU A 135 7.71 -4.86 -20.64
C GLU A 135 9.01 -5.33 -19.95
N LYS A 136 9.21 -5.00 -18.67
CA LYS A 136 10.37 -5.45 -17.87
C LYS A 136 10.12 -6.74 -17.08
N GLY A 137 8.86 -7.10 -16.85
CA GLY A 137 8.47 -8.33 -16.15
C GLY A 137 8.51 -9.60 -16.99
N ASP A 138 8.67 -9.48 -18.31
CA ASP A 138 8.68 -10.59 -19.29
C ASP A 138 10.12 -10.98 -19.74
N LYS A 139 11.13 -10.76 -18.88
CA LYS A 139 12.53 -11.14 -19.13
C LYS A 139 13.13 -11.95 -18.01
#